data_AF-A0A4Y8S8A6-F1
#
_entry.id   AF-A0A4Y8S8A6-F1
#
_cell.length_a   1.000
_cell.length_b   1.000
_cell.length_c   1.000
_cell.angle_alpha   90.00
_cell.angle_beta   90.00
_cell.angle_gamma   90.00
#
_symmetry.space_group_name_H-M   'P 1'
#
loop_
_entity.id
_entity.type
_entity.pdbx_description
1 polymer ?
#
loop_
_entity_poly.entity_id
_entity_poly.type
_entity_poly.pdbx_seq_one_letter_code
_entity_poly.pdbx_strand_id
1 'polypeptide(L)'
;MSKVKENAIASAVSAVQPKGPSSSFGLIDSFAHQYDRGGANINGKKSFTADQAADHLLRDGAAWKDLNKDGTISLSYTFLTKAPGDFTARKLGTFSQFSDLQKEQAKLAMQSWSDVAKVTFTEAASGGDGHMTFGNFSASNGGAAFAYLPFDGPGSHKGESWYLINSGYQVNITPGTGNYGRQTLTHEIGHVLGLSHPGDYNAGQGNPTYRDADYAQDTRGYSVMSYWSESNNGQNFVKGGGQYYASAPLMDDILAIQKLYGANYATRASDTTYGFNSTADRDFYSATSASSKLVFSVWDGGGNDTFDFSGFTQNQKINLNEASFSDVGGMVGNVSIAKGVTIENAIGGSGNDLLIGNALANVLKGGAGNDIIYGGGGADQLWGGTGADTFVYAAISDSTKAAPDRIMDFTSGVDKIDLSAISAFAVNKLPLQFVNAFTGHAGEALLTYDQATNLGSLSIDFTGNASADFLVTTVGQAAVTDIVV
;
A
#
# COMPACT_ATOMS: atom_id res chain seq x y z
N MET A 1 -9.60 -46.46 36.99
CA MET A 1 -10.19 -45.45 37.92
C MET A 1 -9.09 -44.42 38.14
N SER A 2 -9.10 -43.26 37.51
CA SER A 2 -10.04 -42.17 37.71
C SER A 2 -10.38 -41.51 36.36
N LYS A 3 -11.66 -41.59 35.97
CA LYS A 3 -12.25 -40.76 34.92
C LYS A 3 -12.41 -39.37 35.53
N VAL A 4 -11.55 -38.43 35.16
CA VAL A 4 -11.83 -37.01 35.40
C VAL A 4 -12.95 -36.65 34.42
N LYS A 5 -14.07 -36.22 34.98
CA LYS A 5 -15.25 -35.77 34.25
C LYS A 5 -14.86 -34.55 33.42
N GLU A 6 -14.79 -34.72 32.11
CA GLU A 6 -14.99 -33.59 31.19
C GLU A 6 -16.40 -33.07 31.47
N ASN A 7 -16.48 -31.85 31.98
CA ASN A 7 -17.74 -31.16 32.17
C ASN A 7 -18.39 -31.01 30.80
N ALA A 8 -19.42 -31.83 30.57
CA ALA A 8 -20.39 -31.62 29.52
C ALA A 8 -20.86 -30.15 29.57
N ILE A 9 -20.63 -29.42 28.49
CA ILE A 9 -21.40 -28.21 28.22
C ILE A 9 -22.86 -28.64 28.25
N ALA A 10 -23.64 -27.97 29.09
CA ALA A 10 -24.98 -28.36 29.48
C ALA A 10 -25.86 -28.69 28.26
N SER A 11 -26.68 -29.73 28.44
CA SER A 11 -27.87 -30.02 27.65
C SER A 11 -28.62 -28.75 27.24
N ALA A 12 -28.81 -28.59 25.93
CA ALA A 12 -29.59 -27.55 25.27
C ALA A 12 -29.14 -26.10 25.58
N VAL A 13 -27.93 -25.73 25.12
CA VAL A 13 -27.73 -24.33 24.75
C VAL A 13 -28.69 -24.06 23.58
N SER A 14 -29.67 -23.19 23.78
CA SER A 14 -30.56 -22.74 22.72
C SER A 14 -29.74 -22.24 21.54
N ALA A 15 -30.07 -22.67 20.32
CA ALA A 15 -29.34 -22.26 19.12
C ALA A 15 -29.17 -20.74 19.07
N VAL A 16 -27.94 -20.28 18.85
CA VAL A 16 -27.63 -18.85 18.71
C VAL A 16 -28.21 -18.38 17.40
N GLN A 17 -29.13 -17.41 17.47
CA GLN A 17 -29.82 -16.89 16.30
C GLN A 17 -28.98 -15.80 15.62
N PRO A 18 -28.76 -15.87 14.30
CA PRO A 18 -28.02 -14.85 13.57
C PRO A 18 -28.67 -13.48 13.65
N LYS A 19 -27.87 -12.45 13.92
CA LYS A 19 -28.34 -11.06 13.97
C LYS A 19 -28.07 -10.29 12.67
N GLY A 20 -27.42 -10.94 11.69
CA GLY A 20 -26.93 -10.28 10.47
C GLY A 20 -25.55 -9.66 10.69
N PRO A 21 -24.94 -9.10 9.62
CA PRO A 21 -23.56 -8.64 9.68
C PRO A 21 -23.31 -7.63 10.78
N SER A 22 -22.23 -7.83 11.54
CA SER A 22 -21.85 -6.96 12.64
C SER A 22 -21.32 -5.60 12.16
N SER A 23 -21.19 -4.66 13.11
CA SER A 23 -20.46 -3.41 12.85
C SER A 23 -18.99 -3.63 12.54
N SER A 24 -18.36 -4.66 13.12
CA SER A 24 -16.95 -4.97 12.87
C SER A 24 -16.73 -5.40 11.42
N PHE A 25 -17.58 -6.29 10.90
CA PHE A 25 -17.57 -6.62 9.48
C PHE A 25 -17.90 -5.40 8.60
N GLY A 26 -18.88 -4.58 8.98
CA GLY A 26 -19.20 -3.36 8.23
C GLY A 26 -18.02 -2.38 8.10
N LEU A 27 -17.11 -2.33 9.09
CA LEU A 27 -15.87 -1.55 9.01
C LEU A 27 -14.86 -2.18 8.05
N ILE A 28 -14.72 -3.51 8.06
CA ILE A 28 -13.87 -4.26 7.12
C ILE A 28 -14.35 -4.03 5.67
N ASP A 29 -15.63 -4.28 5.40
CA ASP A 29 -16.24 -4.14 4.08
C ASP A 29 -16.13 -2.70 3.54
N SER A 30 -16.44 -1.72 4.37
CA SER A 30 -16.32 -0.30 4.01
C SER A 30 -14.88 0.10 3.68
N PHE A 31 -13.90 -0.38 4.46
CA PHE A 31 -12.50 -0.05 4.22
C PHE A 31 -11.92 -0.78 3.01
N ALA A 32 -12.27 -2.06 2.81
CA ALA A 32 -11.88 -2.84 1.63
C ALA A 32 -12.28 -2.15 0.32
N HIS A 33 -13.41 -1.46 0.31
CA HIS A 33 -13.96 -0.75 -0.85
C HIS A 33 -13.74 0.78 -0.83
N GLN A 34 -13.01 1.31 0.17
CA GLN A 34 -12.86 2.77 0.37
C GLN A 34 -12.17 3.47 -0.82
N TYR A 35 -11.28 2.77 -1.51
CA TYR A 35 -10.45 3.30 -2.59
C TYR A 35 -10.68 2.61 -3.95
N ASP A 36 -11.83 1.95 -4.11
CA ASP A 36 -12.21 1.30 -5.36
C ASP A 36 -12.16 2.27 -6.55
N ARG A 37 -11.59 1.79 -7.66
CA ARG A 37 -11.39 2.57 -8.89
C ARG A 37 -11.70 1.77 -10.15
N GLY A 38 -12.00 2.47 -11.25
CA GLY A 38 -12.40 1.86 -12.53
C GLY A 38 -13.91 1.63 -12.69
N GLY A 39 -14.71 1.97 -11.67
CA GLY A 39 -16.16 1.84 -11.67
C GLY A 39 -16.89 3.18 -11.88
N ALA A 40 -17.73 3.54 -10.91
CA ALA A 40 -18.53 4.76 -10.96
C ALA A 40 -17.67 6.02 -11.03
N ASN A 41 -18.26 7.12 -11.52
CA ASN A 41 -17.60 8.41 -11.55
C ASN A 41 -17.30 8.91 -10.13
N ILE A 42 -16.11 9.48 -9.94
CA ILE A 42 -15.67 10.09 -8.68
C ILE A 42 -15.44 11.58 -8.95
N ASN A 43 -16.01 12.46 -8.12
CA ASN A 43 -15.91 13.91 -8.26
C ASN A 43 -16.29 14.44 -9.67
N GLY A 44 -17.28 13.82 -10.30
CA GLY A 44 -17.76 14.20 -11.65
C GLY A 44 -16.83 13.78 -12.80
N LYS A 45 -15.80 12.96 -12.53
CA LYS A 45 -14.84 12.45 -13.51
C LYS A 45 -14.95 10.94 -13.64
N LYS A 46 -14.48 10.41 -14.77
CA LYS A 46 -14.30 8.96 -14.92
C LYS A 46 -13.31 8.46 -13.88
N SER A 47 -13.65 7.34 -13.24
CA SER A 47 -12.73 6.61 -12.37
C SER A 47 -11.94 5.65 -13.26
N PHE A 48 -10.62 5.79 -13.30
CA PHE A 48 -9.74 4.91 -14.08
C PHE A 48 -9.27 3.76 -13.20
N THR A 49 -9.09 2.57 -13.77
CA THR A 49 -8.27 1.52 -13.15
C THR A 49 -6.80 1.96 -13.08
N ALA A 50 -5.96 1.24 -12.32
CA ALA A 50 -4.52 1.49 -12.33
C ALA A 50 -3.93 1.31 -13.75
N ASP A 51 -4.36 0.29 -14.50
CA ASP A 51 -3.88 0.06 -15.87
C ASP A 51 -4.23 1.21 -16.81
N GLN A 52 -5.46 1.74 -16.73
CA GLN A 52 -5.91 2.87 -17.55
C GLN A 52 -5.14 4.15 -17.23
N ALA A 53 -4.88 4.42 -15.94
CA ALA A 53 -4.05 5.55 -15.54
C ALA A 53 -2.60 5.40 -16.03
N ALA A 54 -2.03 4.21 -15.91
CA ALA A 54 -0.70 3.91 -16.42
C ALA A 54 -0.62 4.10 -17.95
N ASP A 55 -1.62 3.63 -18.71
CA ASP A 55 -1.67 3.88 -20.17
C ASP A 55 -1.76 5.37 -20.50
N HIS A 56 -2.49 6.13 -19.68
CA HIS A 56 -2.67 7.57 -19.87
C HIS A 56 -1.42 8.38 -19.53
N LEU A 57 -0.63 7.96 -18.53
CA LEU A 57 0.70 8.50 -18.25
C LEU A 57 1.68 8.28 -19.41
N LEU A 58 1.45 7.27 -20.24
CA LEU A 58 2.31 6.88 -21.37
C LEU A 58 1.77 7.34 -22.73
N ARG A 59 0.70 8.15 -22.76
CA ARG A 59 -0.03 8.51 -24.00
C ARG A 59 0.84 9.16 -25.08
N ASP A 60 1.94 9.79 -24.69
CA ASP A 60 2.86 10.48 -25.58
C ASP A 60 3.83 9.51 -26.30
N GLY A 61 3.93 8.25 -25.86
CA GLY A 61 4.73 7.21 -26.52
C GLY A 61 6.24 7.43 -26.48
N ALA A 62 6.73 8.27 -25.58
CA ALA A 62 8.15 8.53 -25.39
C ALA A 62 8.80 7.44 -24.53
N ALA A 63 9.89 6.85 -25.00
CA ALA A 63 10.66 5.87 -24.23
C ALA A 63 12.13 5.85 -24.65
N TRP A 64 13.01 5.51 -23.71
CA TRP A 64 14.37 5.08 -24.02
C TRP A 64 14.36 3.73 -24.74
N LYS A 65 15.40 3.48 -25.53
CA LYS A 65 15.55 2.24 -26.29
C LYS A 65 16.71 1.46 -25.70
N ASP A 66 16.48 0.18 -25.43
CA ASP A 66 17.54 -0.77 -25.12
C ASP A 66 18.41 -0.98 -26.37
N LEU A 67 19.53 -0.26 -26.44
CA LEU A 67 20.42 -0.25 -27.60
C LEU A 67 21.29 -1.50 -27.65
N ASN A 68 21.68 -2.02 -26.48
CA ASN A 68 22.57 -3.18 -26.35
C ASN A 68 21.81 -4.52 -26.28
N LYS A 69 20.48 -4.48 -26.13
CA LYS A 69 19.55 -5.62 -26.06
C LYS A 69 19.77 -6.53 -24.86
N ASP A 70 20.18 -5.97 -23.72
CA ASP A 70 20.38 -6.72 -22.48
C ASP A 70 19.12 -6.84 -21.60
N GLY A 71 18.02 -6.21 -22.02
CA GLY A 71 16.74 -6.22 -21.31
C GLY A 71 16.64 -5.21 -20.17
N THR A 72 17.58 -4.27 -20.08
CA THR A 72 17.63 -3.19 -19.08
C THR A 72 17.95 -1.86 -19.77
N ILE A 73 17.29 -0.78 -19.37
CA ILE A 73 17.67 0.56 -19.82
C ILE A 73 18.81 1.09 -18.94
N SER A 74 19.99 1.22 -19.51
CA SER A 74 21.17 1.73 -18.80
C SER A 74 21.39 3.21 -19.10
N LEU A 75 21.14 4.10 -18.14
CA LEU A 75 21.32 5.55 -18.30
C LEU A 75 22.55 6.03 -17.55
N SER A 76 23.43 6.74 -18.25
CA SER A 76 24.48 7.53 -17.61
C SER A 76 23.91 8.88 -17.15
N TYR A 77 24.47 9.50 -16.11
CA TYR A 77 24.09 10.86 -15.71
C TYR A 77 25.26 11.74 -15.30
N THR A 78 25.09 13.05 -15.46
CA THR A 78 25.99 14.08 -14.89
C THR A 78 25.23 15.21 -14.20
N PHE A 79 25.85 15.76 -13.16
CA PHE A 79 25.47 17.07 -12.61
C PHE A 79 26.27 18.15 -13.32
N LEU A 80 25.59 19.08 -14.00
CA LEU A 80 26.26 20.11 -14.78
C LEU A 80 27.10 21.02 -13.87
N THR A 81 28.36 21.26 -14.27
CA THR A 81 29.28 22.18 -13.57
C THR A 81 29.38 23.55 -14.24
N LYS A 82 28.83 23.69 -15.45
CA LYS A 82 28.74 24.94 -16.21
C LYS A 82 27.49 24.92 -17.09
N ALA A 83 27.01 26.11 -17.46
CA ALA A 83 25.88 26.25 -18.36
C ALA A 83 26.19 25.63 -19.75
N PRO A 84 25.24 24.91 -20.37
CA PRO A 84 25.37 24.48 -21.76
C PRO A 84 25.33 25.69 -22.71
N GLY A 85 25.85 25.52 -23.93
CA GLY A 85 26.07 26.63 -24.87
C GLY A 85 24.80 27.38 -25.29
N ASP A 86 23.64 26.73 -25.22
CA ASP A 86 22.31 27.25 -25.56
C ASP A 86 21.54 27.82 -24.36
N PHE A 87 22.07 27.75 -23.14
CA PHE A 87 21.38 28.15 -21.91
C PHE A 87 20.87 29.59 -21.95
N THR A 88 21.70 30.53 -22.45
CA THR A 88 21.30 31.93 -22.62
C THR A 88 20.24 32.10 -23.71
N ALA A 89 20.33 31.36 -24.82
CA ALA A 89 19.34 31.40 -25.89
C ALA A 89 17.96 30.91 -25.40
N ARG A 90 17.95 29.97 -24.45
CA ARG A 90 16.75 29.44 -23.77
C ARG A 90 16.18 30.38 -22.70
N LYS A 91 16.84 31.51 -22.41
CA LYS A 91 16.39 32.53 -21.45
C LYS A 91 16.15 31.99 -20.03
N LEU A 92 16.97 31.04 -19.60
CA LEU A 92 16.85 30.37 -18.29
C LEU A 92 17.40 31.20 -17.11
N GLY A 93 17.90 32.41 -17.37
CA GLY A 93 18.44 33.30 -16.35
C GLY A 93 19.87 32.92 -15.97
N THR A 94 20.13 32.78 -14.68
CA THR A 94 21.44 32.42 -14.13
C THR A 94 21.51 30.91 -13.89
N PHE A 95 22.58 30.29 -14.39
CA PHE A 95 22.90 28.90 -14.11
C PHE A 95 23.50 28.75 -12.72
N SER A 96 23.12 27.68 -12.01
CA SER A 96 23.93 27.17 -10.91
C SER A 96 24.00 25.64 -10.94
N GLN A 97 25.14 25.10 -10.53
CA GLN A 97 25.30 23.66 -10.36
C GLN A 97 24.45 23.16 -9.20
N PHE A 98 24.14 21.85 -9.20
CA PHE A 98 23.54 21.20 -8.04
C PHE A 98 24.46 21.29 -6.82
N SER A 99 23.88 21.60 -5.66
CA SER A 99 24.54 21.44 -4.36
C SER A 99 24.74 19.96 -4.02
N ASP A 100 25.60 19.65 -3.06
CA ASP A 100 25.83 18.26 -2.67
C ASP A 100 24.57 17.59 -2.12
N LEU A 101 23.73 18.34 -1.38
CA LEU A 101 22.40 17.87 -0.96
C LEU A 101 21.49 17.56 -2.15
N GLN A 102 21.45 18.43 -3.17
CA GLN A 102 20.64 18.16 -4.36
C GLN A 102 21.15 16.91 -5.12
N LYS A 103 22.47 16.72 -5.21
CA LYS A 103 23.06 15.52 -5.84
C LYS A 103 22.68 14.25 -5.09
N GLU A 104 22.80 14.26 -3.77
CA GLU A 104 22.44 13.12 -2.91
C GLU A 104 20.96 12.75 -3.09
N GLN A 105 20.07 13.74 -3.03
CA GLN A 105 18.63 13.51 -3.16
C GLN A 105 18.22 13.09 -4.58
N ALA A 106 18.91 13.59 -5.62
CA ALA A 106 18.71 13.13 -6.99
C ALA A 106 19.11 11.66 -7.16
N LYS A 107 20.20 11.22 -6.52
CA LYS A 107 20.61 9.80 -6.51
C LYS A 107 19.55 8.92 -5.86
N LEU A 108 18.98 9.34 -4.73
CA LEU A 108 17.89 8.61 -4.07
C LEU A 108 16.59 8.58 -4.90
N ALA A 109 16.29 9.66 -5.64
CA ALA A 109 15.15 9.70 -6.55
C ALA A 109 15.36 8.80 -7.79
N MET A 110 16.57 8.75 -8.36
CA MET A 110 16.92 7.78 -9.40
C MET A 110 16.85 6.34 -8.87
N GLN A 111 17.36 6.11 -7.66
CA GLN A 111 17.32 4.79 -7.02
C GLN A 111 15.88 4.28 -6.86
N SER A 112 14.93 5.13 -6.47
CA SER A 112 13.52 4.71 -6.34
C SER A 112 12.85 4.37 -7.67
N TRP A 113 13.29 4.93 -8.79
CA TRP A 113 12.84 4.50 -10.13
C TRP A 113 13.48 3.17 -10.55
N SER A 114 14.79 2.98 -10.31
CA SER A 114 15.48 1.71 -10.62
C SER A 114 15.04 0.55 -9.73
N ASP A 115 14.52 0.85 -8.54
CA ASP A 115 13.94 -0.17 -7.66
C ASP A 115 12.74 -0.85 -8.31
N VAL A 116 11.91 -0.11 -9.06
CA VAL A 116 10.61 -0.61 -9.52
C VAL A 116 10.60 -1.09 -10.96
N ALA A 117 11.54 -0.64 -11.79
CA ALA A 117 11.65 -1.02 -13.19
C ALA A 117 13.10 -1.36 -13.60
N LYS A 118 13.28 -2.06 -14.73
CA LYS A 118 14.61 -2.42 -15.25
C LYS A 118 15.29 -1.24 -15.92
N VAL A 119 15.61 -0.23 -15.11
CA VAL A 119 16.42 0.92 -15.48
C VAL A 119 17.57 1.05 -14.48
N THR A 120 18.77 1.36 -14.95
CA THR A 120 19.94 1.58 -14.11
C THR A 120 20.54 2.96 -14.35
N PHE A 121 21.13 3.55 -13.30
CA PHE A 121 21.69 4.89 -13.33
C PHE A 121 23.16 4.87 -12.91
N THR A 122 24.05 5.32 -13.79
CA THR A 122 25.49 5.36 -13.51
C THR A 122 26.05 6.77 -13.68
N GLU A 123 26.73 7.31 -12.68
CA GLU A 123 27.39 8.62 -12.80
C GLU A 123 28.58 8.51 -13.76
N ALA A 124 28.45 9.07 -14.96
CA ALA A 124 29.45 9.01 -16.02
C ALA A 124 29.22 10.12 -17.04
N ALA A 125 30.28 10.56 -17.74
CA ALA A 125 30.19 11.66 -18.71
C ALA A 125 29.27 11.38 -19.92
N SER A 126 29.12 10.10 -20.28
CA SER A 126 28.21 9.58 -21.31
C SER A 126 28.25 8.04 -21.27
N GLY A 127 27.36 7.37 -22.01
CA GLY A 127 27.35 5.92 -22.18
C GLY A 127 25.98 5.28 -21.85
N GLY A 128 25.88 3.97 -22.02
CA GLY A 128 24.63 3.24 -21.92
C GLY A 128 23.68 3.51 -23.10
N ASP A 129 22.38 3.35 -22.84
CA ASP A 129 21.28 3.62 -23.78
C ASP A 129 20.93 5.10 -23.89
N GLY A 130 21.41 5.90 -22.95
CA GLY A 130 21.08 7.31 -22.84
C GLY A 130 21.91 8.05 -21.81
N HIS A 131 21.81 9.38 -21.86
CA HIS A 131 22.49 10.27 -20.92
C HIS A 131 21.51 11.27 -20.32
N MET A 132 21.64 11.52 -19.02
CA MET A 132 20.83 12.46 -18.27
C MET A 132 21.68 13.60 -17.70
N THR A 133 21.11 14.79 -17.61
CA THR A 133 21.78 15.94 -16.99
C THR A 133 20.87 16.69 -16.04
N PHE A 134 21.46 17.18 -14.95
CA PHE A 134 20.77 17.95 -13.92
C PHE A 134 21.44 19.32 -13.76
N GLY A 135 20.64 20.39 -13.68
CA GLY A 135 21.13 21.74 -13.45
C GLY A 135 20.06 22.68 -12.88
N ASN A 136 20.49 23.78 -12.27
CA ASN A 136 19.57 24.80 -11.77
C ASN A 136 19.49 25.99 -12.73
N PHE A 137 18.35 26.67 -12.71
CA PHE A 137 18.09 27.91 -13.43
C PHE A 137 17.36 28.92 -12.54
N SER A 138 17.31 30.20 -12.94
CA SER A 138 16.78 31.26 -12.06
C SER A 138 15.59 32.04 -12.62
N ALA A 139 15.32 31.96 -13.92
CA ALA A 139 14.21 32.67 -14.57
C ALA A 139 13.11 31.69 -14.99
N SER A 140 11.90 31.85 -14.44
CA SER A 140 10.75 30.97 -14.70
C SER A 140 9.57 31.74 -15.28
N ASN A 141 8.80 31.07 -16.14
CA ASN A 141 7.50 31.52 -16.65
C ASN A 141 6.32 30.81 -15.97
N GLY A 142 6.56 30.08 -14.86
CA GLY A 142 5.49 29.48 -14.04
C GLY A 142 5.84 28.16 -13.36
N GLY A 143 6.80 27.39 -13.89
CA GLY A 143 7.20 26.08 -13.35
C GLY A 143 8.26 26.16 -12.24
N ALA A 144 8.18 25.23 -11.28
CA ALA A 144 9.19 25.00 -10.24
C ALA A 144 10.40 24.21 -10.76
N ALA A 145 10.19 23.40 -11.79
CA ALA A 145 11.20 22.66 -12.54
C ALA A 145 10.60 22.31 -13.91
N PHE A 146 11.41 21.74 -14.80
CA PHE A 146 10.95 21.13 -16.04
C PHE A 146 11.97 20.09 -16.54
N ALA A 147 11.50 19.16 -17.34
CA ALA A 147 12.31 18.15 -18.01
C ALA A 147 11.78 17.86 -19.41
N TYR A 148 12.52 17.06 -20.17
CA TYR A 148 12.14 16.65 -21.52
C TYR A 148 11.91 15.15 -21.58
N LEU A 149 10.74 14.78 -22.12
CA LEU A 149 10.43 13.41 -22.52
C LEU A 149 11.51 12.87 -23.50
N PRO A 150 11.77 11.56 -23.52
CA PRO A 150 12.84 10.95 -24.29
C PRO A 150 12.57 10.80 -25.80
N PHE A 151 12.08 11.86 -26.45
CA PHE A 151 11.89 11.88 -27.90
C PHE A 151 13.21 12.02 -28.66
N ASP A 152 13.38 11.20 -29.70
CA ASP A 152 14.47 11.32 -30.66
C ASP A 152 14.20 12.44 -31.67
N GLY A 153 15.23 13.22 -32.02
CA GLY A 153 15.13 14.23 -33.08
C GLY A 153 16.31 15.21 -33.10
N PRO A 154 16.53 15.92 -34.23
CA PRO A 154 17.53 17.00 -34.30
C PRO A 154 17.27 18.06 -33.23
N GLY A 155 18.30 18.38 -32.43
CA GLY A 155 18.17 19.36 -31.33
C GLY A 155 17.37 18.85 -30.13
N SER A 156 17.17 17.54 -29.99
CA SER A 156 16.52 16.97 -28.80
C SER A 156 17.29 17.29 -27.52
N HIS A 157 16.53 17.64 -26.48
CA HIS A 157 16.99 17.86 -25.11
C HIS A 157 16.66 16.67 -24.20
N LYS A 158 16.39 15.48 -24.76
CA LYS A 158 16.09 14.29 -23.97
C LYS A 158 17.17 14.02 -22.92
N GLY A 159 16.76 13.66 -21.71
CA GLY A 159 17.69 13.46 -20.60
C GLY A 159 17.93 14.71 -19.74
N GLU A 160 17.55 15.91 -20.20
CA GLU A 160 17.73 17.13 -19.41
C GLU A 160 16.58 17.32 -18.40
N SER A 161 16.94 17.66 -17.16
CA SER A 161 16.03 18.19 -16.14
C SER A 161 16.61 19.44 -15.45
N TRP A 162 15.76 20.42 -15.20
CA TRP A 162 16.13 21.77 -14.77
C TRP A 162 15.28 22.24 -13.60
N TYR A 163 15.91 22.82 -12.57
CA TYR A 163 15.27 23.11 -11.29
C TYR A 163 15.40 24.60 -10.91
N LEU A 164 14.27 25.25 -10.61
CA LEU A 164 14.24 26.68 -10.34
C LEU A 164 14.84 26.99 -8.97
N ILE A 165 15.77 27.94 -8.93
CA ILE A 165 16.27 28.56 -7.69
C ILE A 165 16.40 30.07 -7.92
N ASN A 166 15.66 30.86 -7.15
CA ASN A 166 15.83 32.31 -7.08
C ASN A 166 15.32 32.85 -5.72
N SER A 167 15.31 34.17 -5.53
CA SER A 167 14.84 34.79 -4.28
C SER A 167 13.34 34.57 -4.00
N GLY A 168 12.53 34.28 -5.02
CA GLY A 168 11.10 34.01 -4.89
C GLY A 168 10.75 32.53 -4.78
N TYR A 169 11.69 31.62 -5.06
CA TYR A 169 11.47 30.18 -5.00
C TYR A 169 12.72 29.43 -4.54
N GLN A 170 12.65 28.88 -3.32
CA GLN A 170 13.79 28.25 -2.64
C GLN A 170 13.57 26.77 -2.30
N VAL A 171 12.43 26.19 -2.68
CA VAL A 171 12.06 24.80 -2.31
C VAL A 171 13.08 23.78 -2.83
N ASN A 172 13.62 23.99 -4.03
CA ASN A 172 14.60 23.10 -4.65
C ASN A 172 16.02 23.20 -4.04
N ILE A 173 16.28 24.15 -3.13
CA ILE A 173 17.58 24.29 -2.45
C ILE A 173 17.77 23.16 -1.43
N THR A 174 16.69 22.76 -0.75
CA THR A 174 16.71 21.80 0.36
C THR A 174 15.79 20.61 0.11
N PRO A 175 15.99 19.83 -0.96
CA PRO A 175 15.24 18.59 -1.14
C PRO A 175 15.54 17.64 0.03
N GLY A 176 14.54 16.90 0.45
CA GLY A 176 14.63 15.94 1.54
C GLY A 176 13.38 15.08 1.60
N THR A 177 13.48 13.90 2.22
CA THR A 177 12.40 12.93 2.32
C THR A 177 11.11 13.59 2.80
N GLY A 178 10.07 13.48 1.98
CA GLY A 178 8.74 13.96 2.30
C GLY A 178 8.41 15.38 1.92
N ASN A 179 9.38 16.14 1.41
CA ASN A 179 9.15 17.52 1.01
C ASN A 179 8.97 17.64 -0.50
N TYR A 180 8.45 18.79 -0.92
CA TYR A 180 8.12 19.05 -2.33
C TYR A 180 9.37 19.09 -3.23
N GLY A 181 10.53 19.48 -2.71
CA GLY A 181 11.78 19.49 -3.47
C GLY A 181 12.23 18.08 -3.85
N ARG A 182 12.11 17.09 -2.94
CA ARG A 182 12.39 15.68 -3.24
C ARG A 182 11.35 15.10 -4.21
N GLN A 183 10.07 15.39 -4.04
CA GLN A 183 9.05 14.96 -5.01
C GLN A 183 9.30 15.56 -6.40
N THR A 184 9.74 16.82 -6.49
CA THR A 184 10.08 17.49 -7.76
C THR A 184 11.21 16.76 -8.49
N LEU A 185 12.26 16.31 -7.78
CA LEU A 185 13.30 15.47 -8.38
C LEU A 185 12.72 14.18 -8.97
N THR A 186 11.92 13.45 -8.20
CA THR A 186 11.29 12.20 -8.65
C THR A 186 10.37 12.42 -9.85
N HIS A 187 9.61 13.52 -9.84
CA HIS A 187 8.71 13.94 -10.92
C HIS A 187 9.46 14.24 -12.22
N GLU A 188 10.48 15.09 -12.18
CA GLU A 188 11.23 15.46 -13.39
C GLU A 188 12.03 14.26 -13.96
N ILE A 189 12.51 13.36 -13.09
CA ILE A 189 13.10 12.10 -13.55
C ILE A 189 12.04 11.21 -14.23
N GLY A 190 10.79 11.19 -13.74
CA GLY A 190 9.67 10.51 -14.40
C GLY A 190 9.45 11.01 -15.83
N HIS A 191 9.47 12.33 -16.06
CA HIS A 191 9.45 12.91 -17.41
C HIS A 191 10.64 12.46 -18.24
N VAL A 192 11.87 12.53 -17.72
CA VAL A 192 13.06 12.05 -18.44
C VAL A 192 12.95 10.57 -18.84
N LEU A 193 12.26 9.77 -18.03
CA LEU A 193 12.01 8.35 -18.29
C LEU A 193 10.83 8.09 -19.22
N GLY A 194 9.99 9.07 -19.53
CA GLY A 194 8.91 8.94 -20.52
C GLY A 194 7.49 9.06 -19.99
N LEU A 195 7.30 9.45 -18.73
CA LEU A 195 5.98 9.62 -18.14
C LEU A 195 5.53 11.07 -18.29
N SER A 196 4.34 11.29 -18.83
CA SER A 196 3.72 12.60 -18.90
C SER A 196 2.94 12.92 -17.62
N HIS A 197 2.46 14.16 -17.46
CA HIS A 197 1.43 14.44 -16.45
C HIS A 197 0.17 13.59 -16.74
N PRO A 198 -0.61 13.18 -15.74
CA PRO A 198 -1.84 12.42 -15.96
C PRO A 198 -2.99 13.18 -16.64
N GLY A 199 -2.79 14.44 -17.02
CA GLY A 199 -3.70 15.17 -17.90
C GLY A 199 -2.96 16.22 -18.72
N ASP A 200 -3.66 16.85 -19.66
CA ASP A 200 -3.09 17.85 -20.56
C ASP A 200 -3.04 19.24 -19.90
N TYR A 201 -2.14 19.37 -18.92
CA TYR A 201 -1.86 20.64 -18.23
C TYR A 201 -0.37 20.85 -18.03
N ASN A 202 0.03 22.11 -17.90
CA ASN A 202 1.40 22.48 -17.64
C ASN A 202 1.49 23.80 -16.85
N ALA A 203 2.48 23.90 -15.96
CA ALA A 203 2.72 25.13 -15.23
C ALA A 203 3.10 26.28 -16.18
N GLY A 204 2.53 27.47 -15.94
CA GLY A 204 2.72 28.64 -16.80
C GLY A 204 1.86 28.65 -18.07
N GLN A 205 1.03 27.63 -18.32
CA GLN A 205 0.06 27.59 -19.41
C GLN A 205 -1.36 27.68 -18.86
N GLY A 206 -1.89 28.90 -18.79
CA GLY A 206 -3.19 29.17 -18.17
C GLY A 206 -3.18 28.95 -16.65
N ASN A 207 -4.34 28.64 -16.08
CA ASN A 207 -4.53 28.40 -14.65
C ASN A 207 -5.23 27.03 -14.45
N PRO A 208 -4.54 25.91 -14.74
CA PRO A 208 -5.15 24.60 -14.65
C PRO A 208 -5.54 24.31 -13.19
N THR A 209 -6.63 23.58 -13.04
CA THR A 209 -7.17 23.12 -11.75
C THR A 209 -7.47 21.63 -11.83
N TYR A 210 -7.73 20.97 -10.70
CA TYR A 210 -8.19 19.58 -10.71
C TYR A 210 -9.47 19.38 -11.54
N ARG A 211 -10.28 20.41 -11.79
CA ARG A 211 -11.43 20.31 -12.70
C ARG A 211 -11.02 19.97 -14.13
N ASP A 212 -9.79 20.29 -14.51
CA ASP A 212 -9.20 20.03 -15.82
C ASP A 212 -8.49 18.66 -15.90
N ALA A 213 -8.44 17.89 -14.81
CA ALA A 213 -7.95 16.52 -14.83
C ALA A 213 -8.84 15.60 -15.68
N ASP A 214 -8.23 14.69 -16.44
CA ASP A 214 -8.94 13.79 -17.36
C ASP A 214 -9.69 12.65 -16.63
N TYR A 215 -9.16 12.21 -15.50
CA TYR A 215 -9.73 11.15 -14.67
C TYR A 215 -9.60 11.49 -13.17
N ALA A 216 -10.39 10.82 -12.33
CA ALA A 216 -10.49 11.15 -10.92
C ALA A 216 -9.17 10.93 -10.16
N GLN A 217 -8.49 9.82 -10.41
CA GLN A 217 -7.26 9.45 -9.70
C GLN A 217 -6.03 10.24 -10.14
N ASP A 218 -6.16 11.27 -10.99
CA ASP A 218 -5.11 12.25 -11.23
C ASP A 218 -4.93 13.11 -9.98
N THR A 219 -4.23 12.57 -8.99
CA THR A 219 -3.79 13.27 -7.79
C THR A 219 -2.45 12.73 -7.33
N ARG A 220 -1.78 13.50 -6.47
CA ARG A 220 -0.58 13.09 -5.74
C ARG A 220 -0.81 11.97 -4.72
N GLY A 221 -2.03 11.43 -4.62
CA GLY A 221 -2.31 10.18 -3.93
C GLY A 221 -2.00 8.93 -4.75
N TYR A 222 -1.96 9.05 -6.09
CA TYR A 222 -1.76 7.91 -6.99
C TYR A 222 -0.54 8.05 -7.90
N SER A 223 -0.14 9.28 -8.23
CA SER A 223 0.98 9.57 -9.12
C SER A 223 1.74 10.83 -8.69
N VAL A 224 3.07 10.74 -8.60
CA VAL A 224 3.96 11.91 -8.41
C VAL A 224 3.97 12.82 -9.63
N MET A 225 3.49 12.35 -10.78
CA MET A 225 3.34 13.14 -12.00
C MET A 225 2.16 14.10 -11.94
N SER A 226 1.27 13.97 -10.95
CA SER A 226 0.09 14.83 -10.79
C SER A 226 0.40 16.20 -10.17
N TYR A 227 -0.34 17.22 -10.62
CA TYR A 227 -0.34 18.55 -9.98
C TYR A 227 -1.29 18.64 -8.78
N TRP A 228 -2.26 17.73 -8.69
CA TRP A 228 -3.41 17.91 -7.82
C TRP A 228 -3.20 17.26 -6.46
N SER A 229 -3.64 17.93 -5.38
CA SER A 229 -3.56 17.35 -4.04
C SER A 229 -4.34 16.04 -3.96
N GLU A 230 -3.78 15.10 -3.22
CA GLU A 230 -4.37 13.83 -2.79
C GLU A 230 -5.76 14.01 -2.16
N SER A 231 -6.00 15.15 -1.50
CA SER A 231 -7.29 15.47 -0.86
C SER A 231 -8.47 15.52 -1.83
N ASN A 232 -8.22 15.69 -3.14
CA ASN A 232 -9.27 15.59 -4.14
C ASN A 232 -9.88 14.17 -4.21
N ASN A 233 -9.21 13.12 -3.73
CA ASN A 233 -9.72 11.74 -3.72
C ASN A 233 -9.87 11.15 -2.31
N GLY A 234 -9.95 12.01 -1.28
CA GLY A 234 -10.22 11.58 0.09
C GLY A 234 -8.99 11.15 0.90
N GLN A 235 -7.81 11.08 0.28
CA GLN A 235 -6.54 10.93 0.99
C GLN A 235 -6.14 12.19 1.76
N ASN A 236 -5.25 12.05 2.74
CA ASN A 236 -4.71 13.18 3.51
C ASN A 236 -3.31 12.87 4.03
N PHE A 237 -2.31 13.59 3.50
CA PHE A 237 -0.90 13.43 3.89
C PHE A 237 -0.42 14.53 4.84
N VAL A 238 -1.35 15.22 5.50
CA VAL A 238 -1.04 16.24 6.52
C VAL A 238 -0.91 15.58 7.89
N LYS A 239 0.27 15.73 8.51
CA LYS A 239 0.51 15.33 9.91
C LYS A 239 1.38 16.38 10.61
N GLY A 240 1.03 16.71 11.85
CA GLY A 240 1.73 17.74 12.63
C GLY A 240 1.63 19.15 12.02
N GLY A 241 0.53 19.46 11.32
CA GLY A 241 0.26 20.78 10.74
C GLY A 241 0.95 21.10 9.41
N GLY A 242 1.63 20.14 8.78
CA GLY A 242 2.31 20.35 7.50
C GLY A 242 2.06 19.22 6.50
N GLN A 243 1.91 19.61 5.23
CA GLN A 243 1.80 18.70 4.08
C GLN A 243 3.06 17.84 3.94
N TYR A 244 2.86 16.56 3.63
CA TYR A 244 3.92 15.65 3.23
C TYR A 244 3.71 15.22 1.76
N TYR A 245 4.80 14.86 1.09
CA TYR A 245 4.82 14.51 -0.33
C TYR A 245 5.55 13.19 -0.54
N ALA A 246 5.01 12.33 -1.41
CA ALA A 246 5.68 11.09 -1.79
C ALA A 246 7.07 11.39 -2.39
N SER A 247 8.11 10.71 -1.89
CA SER A 247 9.49 10.89 -2.36
C SER A 247 9.91 9.89 -3.45
N ALA A 248 9.06 8.90 -3.70
CA ALA A 248 9.27 7.80 -4.62
C ALA A 248 8.02 7.63 -5.51
N PRO A 249 8.13 6.88 -6.63
CA PRO A 249 6.99 6.54 -7.47
C PRO A 249 5.82 5.97 -6.66
N LEU A 250 4.61 6.44 -6.95
CA LEU A 250 3.36 5.91 -6.40
C LEU A 250 2.78 4.84 -7.35
N MET A 251 1.66 4.22 -6.95
CA MET A 251 1.13 3.03 -7.62
C MET A 251 0.96 3.18 -9.14
N ASP A 252 0.41 4.31 -9.62
CA ASP A 252 0.18 4.51 -11.06
C ASP A 252 1.51 4.77 -11.80
N ASP A 253 2.47 5.42 -11.13
CA ASP A 253 3.82 5.65 -11.65
C ASP A 253 4.58 4.34 -11.81
N ILE A 254 4.52 3.47 -10.80
CA ILE A 254 5.16 2.15 -10.78
C ILE A 254 4.65 1.32 -11.95
N LEU A 255 3.33 1.24 -12.11
CA LEU A 255 2.74 0.45 -13.20
C LEU A 255 3.09 1.04 -14.58
N ALA A 256 3.10 2.38 -14.73
CA ALA A 256 3.48 3.03 -15.98
C ALA A 256 4.94 2.74 -16.37
N ILE A 257 5.88 2.93 -15.44
CA ILE A 257 7.30 2.72 -15.74
C ILE A 257 7.61 1.23 -16.00
N GLN A 258 6.89 0.33 -15.34
CA GLN A 258 7.00 -1.11 -15.60
C GLN A 258 6.42 -1.52 -16.95
N LYS A 259 5.38 -0.85 -17.45
CA LYS A 259 4.89 -1.05 -18.82
C LYS A 259 5.93 -0.63 -19.87
N LEU A 260 6.76 0.39 -19.58
CA LEU A 260 7.84 0.82 -20.48
C LEU A 260 9.05 -0.12 -20.43
N TYR A 261 9.55 -0.42 -19.23
CA TYR A 261 10.88 -1.02 -19.05
C TYR A 261 10.86 -2.38 -18.33
N GLY A 262 9.69 -2.88 -17.95
CA GLY A 262 9.52 -4.13 -17.23
C GLY A 262 9.76 -4.00 -15.72
N ALA A 263 9.05 -4.82 -14.95
CA ALA A 263 9.19 -4.94 -13.51
C ALA A 263 10.57 -5.45 -13.07
N ASN A 264 11.11 -4.86 -12.00
CA ASN A 264 12.37 -5.28 -11.40
C ASN A 264 12.14 -6.20 -10.19
N TYR A 265 11.94 -7.50 -10.45
CA TYR A 265 11.76 -8.52 -9.40
C TYR A 265 13.05 -8.87 -8.64
N ALA A 266 14.21 -8.30 -8.99
CA ALA A 266 15.42 -8.49 -8.19
C ALA A 266 15.43 -7.58 -6.94
N THR A 267 14.62 -6.53 -6.95
CA THR A 267 14.52 -5.58 -5.84
C THR A 267 13.83 -6.24 -4.65
N ARG A 268 14.52 -6.24 -3.50
CA ARG A 268 13.96 -6.70 -2.21
C ARG A 268 13.38 -8.12 -2.26
N ALA A 269 13.92 -9.00 -3.11
CA ALA A 269 13.43 -10.37 -3.35
C ALA A 269 13.63 -11.37 -2.17
N SER A 270 13.78 -10.88 -0.95
CA SER A 270 13.89 -11.62 0.30
C SER A 270 13.07 -10.90 1.36
N ASP A 271 12.73 -11.58 2.47
CA ASP A 271 11.95 -11.02 3.59
C ASP A 271 12.31 -9.57 3.93
N THR A 272 11.37 -8.68 3.67
CA THR A 272 11.54 -7.24 3.85
C THR A 272 10.51 -6.69 4.84
N THR A 273 10.98 -5.89 5.79
CA THR A 273 10.12 -5.10 6.67
C THR A 273 10.03 -3.66 6.15
N TYR A 274 8.81 -3.13 6.09
CA TYR A 274 8.47 -1.76 5.73
C TYR A 274 7.84 -1.04 6.93
N GLY A 275 8.13 0.25 7.12
CA GLY A 275 7.68 1.02 8.28
C GLY A 275 8.74 1.05 9.39
N PHE A 276 8.34 0.76 10.63
CA PHE A 276 9.28 0.60 11.74
C PHE A 276 10.17 -0.62 11.51
N ASN A 277 11.38 -0.60 12.08
CA ASN A 277 12.34 -1.70 11.95
C ASN A 277 12.63 -2.09 10.48
N SER A 278 12.47 -1.13 9.57
CA SER A 278 12.57 -1.34 8.13
C SER A 278 13.92 -1.91 7.72
N THR A 279 13.88 -2.94 6.87
CA THR A 279 15.05 -3.53 6.20
C THR A 279 15.13 -3.14 4.73
N ALA A 280 14.16 -2.34 4.24
CA ALA A 280 14.06 -1.95 2.84
C ALA A 280 15.17 -1.01 2.35
N ASP A 281 16.01 -0.48 3.27
CA ASP A 281 17.11 0.44 3.00
C ASP A 281 16.69 1.68 2.17
N ARG A 282 15.49 2.20 2.43
CA ARG A 282 14.96 3.43 1.81
C ARG A 282 14.40 4.36 2.86
N ASP A 283 14.73 5.63 2.72
CA ASP A 283 14.27 6.71 3.59
C ASP A 283 12.73 6.83 3.59
N PHE A 284 12.11 6.71 2.42
CA PHE A 284 10.65 6.82 2.28
C PHE A 284 9.86 5.59 2.76
N TYR A 285 10.50 4.43 2.94
CA TYR A 285 9.88 3.24 3.52
C TYR A 285 10.08 3.12 5.04
N SER A 286 10.87 3.99 5.66
CA SER A 286 11.31 3.80 7.05
C SER A 286 10.64 4.76 8.02
N ALA A 287 10.03 4.23 9.08
CA ALA A 287 9.58 4.99 10.25
C ALA A 287 10.59 4.82 11.40
N THR A 288 10.88 5.93 12.07
CA THR A 288 11.87 5.99 13.16
C THR A 288 11.26 6.51 14.47
N SER A 289 10.02 7.03 14.44
CA SER A 289 9.26 7.45 15.63
C SER A 289 7.76 7.51 15.32
N ALA A 290 6.93 7.62 16.36
CA ALA A 290 5.48 7.84 16.23
C ALA A 290 5.11 9.12 15.43
N SER A 291 6.05 10.07 15.31
CA SER A 291 5.87 11.31 14.54
C SER A 291 6.24 11.18 13.05
N SER A 292 6.85 10.05 12.65
CA SER A 292 7.16 9.75 11.25
C SER A 292 5.92 9.87 10.38
N LYS A 293 6.16 10.33 9.15
CA LYS A 293 5.14 10.51 8.11
C LYS A 293 5.54 9.61 6.96
N LEU A 294 4.75 8.56 6.73
CA LEU A 294 4.97 7.60 5.66
C LEU A 294 4.06 7.95 4.48
N VAL A 295 4.62 8.15 3.30
CA VAL A 295 3.85 8.23 2.05
C VAL A 295 4.61 7.43 0.99
N PHE A 296 4.10 6.24 0.66
CA PHE A 296 4.75 5.34 -0.28
C PHE A 296 3.79 4.35 -0.93
N SER A 297 4.23 3.78 -2.06
CA SER A 297 3.69 2.56 -2.64
C SER A 297 4.77 1.49 -2.61
N VAL A 298 4.45 0.29 -2.13
CA VAL A 298 5.43 -0.79 -2.03
C VAL A 298 5.60 -1.47 -3.37
N TRP A 299 6.86 -1.55 -3.79
CA TRP A 299 7.32 -2.52 -4.78
C TRP A 299 8.20 -3.54 -4.08
N ASP A 300 7.88 -4.82 -4.21
CA ASP A 300 8.66 -5.92 -3.68
C ASP A 300 8.76 -7.03 -4.75
N GLY A 301 9.95 -7.62 -4.87
CA GLY A 301 10.25 -8.70 -5.81
C GLY A 301 9.88 -10.10 -5.29
N GLY A 302 9.58 -10.24 -4.00
CA GLY A 302 9.16 -11.47 -3.33
C GLY A 302 9.87 -11.66 -1.98
N GLY A 303 9.43 -12.64 -1.21
CA GLY A 303 9.90 -12.85 0.15
C GLY A 303 8.74 -13.20 1.05
N ASN A 304 8.95 -13.15 2.36
CA ASN A 304 7.88 -13.06 3.34
C ASN A 304 7.97 -11.71 4.04
N ASP A 305 7.15 -10.76 3.61
CA ASP A 305 7.31 -9.34 3.86
C ASP A 305 6.35 -8.85 4.95
N THR A 306 6.73 -7.77 5.62
CA THR A 306 5.98 -7.26 6.78
C THR A 306 5.78 -5.75 6.69
N PHE A 307 4.52 -5.33 6.83
CA PHE A 307 4.20 -3.96 7.23
C PHE A 307 4.28 -3.86 8.76
N ASP A 308 5.31 -3.19 9.27
CA ASP A 308 5.48 -2.93 10.69
C ASP A 308 5.12 -1.46 11.00
N PHE A 309 3.93 -1.27 11.56
CA PHE A 309 3.42 0.04 11.98
C PHE A 309 3.29 0.15 13.51
N SER A 310 4.05 -0.68 14.23
CA SER A 310 3.96 -0.85 15.69
C SER A 310 4.24 0.38 16.53
N GLY A 311 5.05 1.31 16.03
CA GLY A 311 5.40 2.54 16.75
C GLY A 311 4.36 3.66 16.65
N PHE A 312 3.23 3.47 15.96
CA PHE A 312 2.15 4.45 15.91
C PHE A 312 1.11 4.23 17.02
N THR A 313 0.45 5.32 17.42
CA THR A 313 -0.54 5.32 18.50
C THR A 313 -1.92 5.77 18.04
N GLN A 314 -2.04 6.21 16.79
CA GLN A 314 -3.31 6.52 16.15
C GLN A 314 -3.96 5.21 15.70
N ASN A 315 -5.29 5.18 15.64
CA ASN A 315 -6.00 4.10 14.97
C ASN A 315 -5.60 4.03 13.49
N GLN A 316 -5.31 2.82 13.02
CA GLN A 316 -4.83 2.55 11.67
C GLN A 316 -5.81 1.65 10.93
N LYS A 317 -5.75 1.69 9.60
CA LYS A 317 -6.41 0.71 8.74
C LYS A 317 -5.40 0.18 7.74
N ILE A 318 -5.08 -1.10 7.83
CA ILE A 318 -4.01 -1.75 7.08
C ILE A 318 -4.65 -2.80 6.16
N ASN A 319 -4.36 -2.71 4.87
CA ASN A 319 -4.84 -3.64 3.86
C ASN A 319 -3.66 -4.25 3.10
N LEU A 320 -3.55 -5.59 3.14
CA LEU A 320 -2.47 -6.35 2.50
C LEU A 320 -2.80 -6.82 1.08
N ASN A 321 -3.95 -6.45 0.53
CA ASN A 321 -4.28 -6.76 -0.85
C ASN A 321 -3.47 -5.89 -1.82
N GLU A 322 -3.06 -6.46 -2.95
CA GLU A 322 -2.43 -5.69 -4.02
C GLU A 322 -3.34 -4.55 -4.51
N ALA A 323 -2.73 -3.48 -5.02
CA ALA A 323 -3.45 -2.31 -5.53
C ALA A 323 -4.44 -1.66 -4.53
N SER A 324 -4.23 -1.89 -3.23
CA SER A 324 -5.01 -1.32 -2.13
C SER A 324 -4.27 -0.17 -1.44
N PHE A 325 -4.99 0.55 -0.58
CA PHE A 325 -4.45 1.64 0.23
C PHE A 325 -4.70 1.39 1.72
N SER A 326 -3.85 1.99 2.53
CA SER A 326 -3.86 1.94 3.99
C SER A 326 -3.82 3.34 4.62
N ASP A 327 -4.52 3.49 5.74
CA ASP A 327 -4.54 4.68 6.58
C ASP A 327 -3.55 4.43 7.74
N VAL A 328 -2.35 5.02 7.67
CA VAL A 328 -1.23 4.65 8.56
C VAL A 328 -0.70 5.85 9.33
N GLY A 329 -0.49 5.68 10.64
CA GLY A 329 0.14 6.68 11.50
C GLY A 329 -0.61 8.02 11.57
N GLY A 330 -1.94 8.01 11.47
CA GLY A 330 -2.79 9.20 11.54
C GLY A 330 -2.92 9.99 10.23
N MET A 331 -2.46 9.43 9.11
CA MET A 331 -2.73 9.91 7.75
C MET A 331 -3.73 8.96 7.05
N VAL A 332 -4.25 9.36 5.89
CA VAL A 332 -5.32 8.65 5.17
C VAL A 332 -4.87 8.33 3.75
N GLY A 333 -4.95 7.05 3.37
CA GLY A 333 -4.57 6.52 2.06
C GLY A 333 -3.13 6.81 1.66
N ASN A 334 -2.21 6.83 2.63
CA ASN A 334 -0.83 7.25 2.48
C ASN A 334 0.14 6.08 2.21
N VAL A 335 -0.26 4.86 2.51
CA VAL A 335 0.49 3.65 2.18
C VAL A 335 -0.32 2.85 1.17
N SER A 336 0.34 2.30 0.15
CA SER A 336 -0.28 1.41 -0.83
C SER A 336 0.64 0.25 -1.21
N ILE A 337 0.06 -0.79 -1.79
CA ILE A 337 0.79 -1.92 -2.38
C ILE A 337 0.66 -1.81 -3.89
N ALA A 338 1.77 -1.83 -4.63
CA ALA A 338 1.71 -1.80 -6.09
C ALA A 338 1.04 -3.07 -6.63
N LYS A 339 0.46 -2.97 -7.83
CA LYS A 339 -0.14 -4.13 -8.50
C LYS A 339 0.92 -5.20 -8.79
N GLY A 340 0.61 -6.46 -8.53
CA GLY A 340 1.48 -7.61 -8.68
C GLY A 340 2.44 -7.85 -7.53
N VAL A 341 2.30 -7.10 -6.42
CA VAL A 341 3.10 -7.26 -5.20
C VAL A 341 2.28 -7.96 -4.14
N THR A 342 2.91 -8.86 -3.40
CA THR A 342 2.34 -9.55 -2.26
C THR A 342 3.05 -9.08 -0.99
N ILE A 343 2.28 -8.85 0.08
CA ILE A 343 2.80 -8.60 1.42
C ILE A 343 2.07 -9.55 2.36
N GLU A 344 2.81 -10.35 3.12
CA GLU A 344 2.25 -11.47 3.89
C GLU A 344 1.81 -11.02 5.29
N ASN A 345 2.47 -10.03 5.88
CA ASN A 345 2.34 -9.77 7.32
C ASN A 345 2.05 -8.30 7.63
N ALA A 346 1.31 -8.07 8.72
CA ALA A 346 1.05 -6.73 9.25
C ALA A 346 1.15 -6.72 10.78
N ILE A 347 1.74 -5.65 11.31
CA ILE A 347 1.79 -5.34 12.72
C ILE A 347 1.18 -3.94 12.91
N GLY A 348 0.02 -3.90 13.57
CA GLY A 348 -0.62 -2.69 14.05
C GLY A 348 0.14 -2.04 15.21
N GLY A 349 -0.40 -0.94 15.72
CA GLY A 349 0.20 -0.08 16.72
C GLY A 349 -0.41 -0.27 18.11
N SER A 350 -0.51 0.85 18.84
CA SER A 350 -1.20 0.91 20.13
C SER A 350 -2.60 1.54 20.06
N GLY A 351 -3.11 1.76 18.84
CA GLY A 351 -4.44 2.30 18.57
C GLY A 351 -5.45 1.18 18.38
N ASN A 352 -6.72 1.52 18.16
CA ASN A 352 -7.72 0.52 17.77
C ASN A 352 -7.64 0.35 16.25
N ASP A 353 -6.94 -0.68 15.79
CA ASP A 353 -6.55 -0.86 14.42
C ASP A 353 -7.48 -1.82 13.68
N LEU A 354 -7.55 -1.66 12.36
CA LEU A 354 -8.26 -2.55 11.46
C LEU A 354 -7.24 -3.17 10.50
N LEU A 355 -7.10 -4.50 10.54
CA LEU A 355 -6.15 -5.25 9.71
C LEU A 355 -6.92 -6.16 8.76
N ILE A 356 -6.66 -6.02 7.46
CA ILE A 356 -7.16 -6.89 6.38
C ILE A 356 -5.97 -7.61 5.75
N GLY A 357 -5.94 -8.93 5.85
CA GLY A 357 -5.03 -9.80 5.12
C GLY A 357 -5.43 -9.95 3.65
N ASN A 358 -4.87 -10.97 2.99
CA ASN A 358 -5.11 -11.27 1.59
C ASN A 358 -5.52 -12.74 1.39
N ALA A 359 -5.22 -13.33 0.24
CA ALA A 359 -5.61 -14.71 -0.07
C ALA A 359 -4.55 -15.76 0.30
N LEU A 360 -3.46 -15.33 0.95
CA LEU A 360 -2.36 -16.18 1.40
C LEU A 360 -2.37 -16.32 2.92
N ALA A 361 -1.56 -17.25 3.44
CA ALA A 361 -1.35 -17.36 4.87
C ALA A 361 -0.65 -16.10 5.41
N ASN A 362 -1.37 -15.30 6.18
CA ASN A 362 -0.87 -14.05 6.76
C ASN A 362 -0.48 -14.22 8.23
N VAL A 363 0.46 -13.38 8.70
CA VAL A 363 0.65 -13.11 10.14
C VAL A 363 0.17 -11.70 10.45
N LEU A 364 -0.95 -11.60 11.15
CA LEU A 364 -1.56 -10.33 11.53
C LEU A 364 -1.46 -10.15 13.04
N LYS A 365 -0.93 -9.01 13.47
CA LYS A 365 -0.79 -8.66 14.88
C LYS A 365 -1.45 -7.30 15.13
N GLY A 366 -2.53 -7.26 15.88
CA GLY A 366 -3.24 -6.02 16.24
C GLY A 366 -2.36 -5.10 17.08
N GLY A 367 -1.89 -5.63 18.22
CA GLY A 367 -0.94 -4.94 19.09
C GLY A 367 -1.59 -4.59 20.43
N ALA A 368 -1.70 -3.30 20.74
CA ALA A 368 -2.50 -2.87 21.88
C ALA A 368 -3.66 -2.04 21.37
N GLY A 369 -4.82 -2.13 22.02
CA GLY A 369 -6.04 -1.49 21.52
C GLY A 369 -7.11 -2.54 21.28
N ASN A 370 -8.29 -2.11 20.87
CA ASN A 370 -9.37 -3.02 20.49
C ASN A 370 -9.35 -3.17 18.97
N ASP A 371 -8.69 -4.21 18.50
CA ASP A 371 -8.38 -4.39 17.08
C ASP A 371 -9.44 -5.24 16.36
N ILE A 372 -9.62 -4.98 15.07
CA ILE A 372 -10.47 -5.77 14.18
C ILE A 372 -9.57 -6.42 13.13
N ILE A 373 -9.52 -7.75 13.13
CA ILE A 373 -8.60 -8.51 12.30
C ILE A 373 -9.40 -9.41 11.37
N TYR A 374 -9.20 -9.25 10.06
CA TYR A 374 -9.76 -10.11 9.01
C TYR A 374 -8.59 -10.79 8.28
N GLY A 375 -8.43 -12.09 8.48
CA GLY A 375 -7.36 -12.89 7.85
C GLY A 375 -7.51 -12.92 6.32
N GLY A 376 -8.72 -13.16 5.84
CA GLY A 376 -8.97 -13.37 4.43
C GLY A 376 -9.00 -14.87 4.13
N GLY A 377 -8.43 -15.27 3.00
CA GLY A 377 -8.28 -16.70 2.68
C GLY A 377 -6.87 -17.15 2.99
N GLY A 378 -6.67 -18.39 3.41
CA GLY A 378 -5.35 -18.87 3.82
C GLY A 378 -5.46 -19.73 5.05
N ALA A 379 -4.33 -20.00 5.70
CA ALA A 379 -4.30 -20.53 7.05
C ALA A 379 -3.52 -19.50 7.88
N ASP A 380 -4.27 -18.56 8.47
CA ASP A 380 -3.67 -17.35 9.03
C ASP A 380 -3.27 -17.53 10.49
N GLN A 381 -2.24 -16.78 10.90
CA GLN A 381 -1.84 -16.66 12.31
C GLN A 381 -2.20 -15.27 12.81
N LEU A 382 -3.23 -15.22 13.66
CA LEU A 382 -3.85 -13.97 14.11
C LEU A 382 -3.53 -13.73 15.58
N TRP A 383 -2.97 -12.57 15.89
CA TRP A 383 -2.72 -12.11 17.26
C TRP A 383 -3.53 -10.84 17.50
N GLY A 384 -4.44 -10.87 18.47
CA GLY A 384 -5.13 -9.66 18.92
C GLY A 384 -4.17 -8.76 19.68
N GLY A 385 -3.47 -9.34 20.64
CA GLY A 385 -2.60 -8.65 21.56
C GLY A 385 -3.34 -8.25 22.84
N THR A 386 -3.19 -7.01 23.30
CA THR A 386 -3.88 -6.54 24.50
C THR A 386 -5.07 -5.65 24.14
N GLY A 387 -6.24 -6.01 24.63
CA GLY A 387 -7.47 -5.24 24.45
C GLY A 387 -8.62 -6.19 24.20
N ALA A 388 -9.72 -5.68 23.66
CA ALA A 388 -10.87 -6.48 23.27
C ALA A 388 -10.92 -6.60 21.75
N ASP A 389 -10.36 -7.69 21.24
CA ASP A 389 -10.10 -7.87 19.81
C ASP A 389 -11.21 -8.68 19.13
N THR A 390 -11.43 -8.42 17.85
CA THR A 390 -12.43 -9.12 17.04
C THR A 390 -11.79 -9.75 15.81
N PHE A 391 -11.86 -11.08 15.74
CA PHE A 391 -11.42 -11.87 14.58
C PHE A 391 -12.61 -12.15 13.67
N VAL A 392 -12.65 -11.50 12.52
CA VAL A 392 -13.79 -11.52 11.59
C VAL A 392 -13.60 -12.60 10.53
N TYR A 393 -14.68 -13.28 10.17
CA TYR A 393 -14.77 -14.24 9.07
C TYR A 393 -15.97 -13.89 8.19
N ALA A 394 -15.75 -13.73 6.89
CA ALA A 394 -16.76 -13.30 5.92
C ALA A 394 -17.23 -14.44 5.01
N ALA A 395 -16.43 -15.49 4.86
CA ALA A 395 -16.78 -16.68 4.11
C ALA A 395 -16.31 -17.96 4.81
N ILE A 396 -16.94 -19.09 4.46
CA ILE A 396 -16.52 -20.43 4.93
C ILE A 396 -15.09 -20.74 4.46
N SER A 397 -14.73 -20.26 3.27
CA SER A 397 -13.40 -20.43 2.67
C SER A 397 -12.29 -19.70 3.41
N ASP A 398 -12.63 -18.74 4.27
CA ASP A 398 -11.64 -17.98 5.04
C ASP A 398 -10.91 -18.87 6.06
N SER A 399 -11.56 -19.93 6.56
CA SER A 399 -10.95 -20.84 7.52
C SER A 399 -11.49 -22.26 7.37
N THR A 400 -10.95 -22.98 6.39
CA THR A 400 -11.41 -24.34 6.09
C THR A 400 -10.79 -25.36 7.05
N LYS A 401 -11.39 -26.54 7.18
CA LYS A 401 -10.76 -27.64 7.93
C LYS A 401 -9.36 -28.02 7.42
N ALA A 402 -9.09 -27.87 6.13
CA ALA A 402 -7.81 -28.24 5.51
C ALA A 402 -6.73 -27.16 5.69
N ALA A 403 -7.14 -25.91 5.84
CA ALA A 403 -6.30 -24.75 6.06
C ALA A 403 -6.99 -23.86 7.10
N PRO A 404 -6.97 -24.26 8.38
CA PRO A 404 -7.64 -23.50 9.43
C PRO A 404 -6.73 -22.38 9.93
N ASP A 405 -7.36 -21.29 10.31
CA ASP A 405 -6.70 -20.21 11.01
C ASP A 405 -6.39 -20.64 12.44
N ARG A 406 -5.41 -19.93 12.97
CA ARG A 406 -5.07 -20.00 14.38
C ARG A 406 -5.01 -18.62 14.98
N ILE A 407 -5.92 -18.37 15.92
CA ILE A 407 -5.85 -17.23 16.83
C ILE A 407 -4.87 -17.59 17.95
N MET A 408 -3.83 -16.80 18.12
CA MET A 408 -2.63 -17.19 18.84
C MET A 408 -2.59 -16.74 20.31
N ASP A 409 -3.54 -15.89 20.73
CA ASP A 409 -3.60 -15.29 22.06
C ASP A 409 -5.03 -15.02 22.57
N PHE A 410 -6.00 -15.82 22.14
CA PHE A 410 -7.43 -15.60 22.43
C PHE A 410 -7.75 -15.58 23.94
N THR A 411 -8.44 -14.53 24.37
CA THR A 411 -8.89 -14.32 25.75
C THR A 411 -10.42 -14.33 25.84
N SER A 412 -11.00 -15.44 26.33
CA SER A 412 -12.45 -15.57 26.52
C SER A 412 -13.03 -14.47 27.42
N GLY A 413 -14.24 -14.01 27.07
CA GLY A 413 -14.93 -12.91 27.75
C GLY A 413 -14.43 -11.52 27.36
N VAL A 414 -13.32 -11.43 26.63
CA VAL A 414 -12.72 -10.19 26.14
C VAL A 414 -12.80 -10.18 24.61
N ASP A 415 -12.16 -11.14 23.96
CA ASP A 415 -12.10 -11.24 22.50
C ASP A 415 -13.35 -11.86 21.90
N LYS A 416 -13.53 -11.67 20.59
CA LYS A 416 -14.66 -12.19 19.82
C LYS A 416 -14.21 -12.86 18.52
N ILE A 417 -14.87 -13.98 18.22
CA ILE A 417 -14.84 -14.60 16.89
C ILE A 417 -16.15 -14.21 16.20
N ASP A 418 -16.05 -13.43 15.14
CA ASP A 418 -17.19 -12.86 14.43
C ASP A 418 -17.43 -13.55 13.10
N LEU A 419 -18.49 -14.34 13.05
CA LEU A 419 -18.92 -15.10 11.88
C LEU A 419 -20.15 -14.46 11.21
N SER A 420 -20.62 -13.32 11.72
CA SER A 420 -21.92 -12.72 11.36
C SER A 420 -22.07 -12.38 9.88
N ALA A 421 -20.95 -12.26 9.16
CA ALA A 421 -20.90 -11.94 7.75
C ALA A 421 -20.95 -13.16 6.83
N ILE A 422 -20.65 -14.37 7.34
CA ILE A 422 -20.74 -15.59 6.55
C ILE A 422 -22.16 -15.73 6.01
N SER A 423 -22.30 -15.92 4.69
CA SER A 423 -23.59 -15.92 3.98
C SER A 423 -24.64 -16.86 4.60
N ALA A 424 -24.22 -18.00 5.15
CA ALA A 424 -25.09 -18.93 5.88
C ALA A 424 -25.80 -18.24 7.08
N PHE A 425 -25.10 -17.37 7.82
CA PHE A 425 -25.65 -16.59 8.92
C PHE A 425 -26.29 -15.29 8.44
N ALA A 426 -25.56 -14.50 7.64
CA ALA A 426 -25.98 -13.17 7.19
C ALA A 426 -27.26 -13.21 6.34
N VAL A 427 -27.33 -14.15 5.39
CA VAL A 427 -28.39 -14.24 4.37
C VAL A 427 -29.37 -15.36 4.72
N ASN A 428 -28.87 -16.58 4.94
CA ASN A 428 -29.73 -17.76 5.12
C ASN A 428 -30.30 -17.87 6.54
N LYS A 429 -29.84 -17.03 7.48
CA LYS A 429 -30.26 -17.00 8.89
C LYS A 429 -30.16 -18.38 9.55
N LEU A 430 -29.14 -19.16 9.18
CA LEU A 430 -28.88 -20.49 9.72
C LEU A 430 -28.58 -20.41 11.22
N PRO A 431 -29.37 -21.00 12.12
CA PRO A 431 -29.05 -21.00 13.54
C PRO A 431 -27.74 -21.75 13.83
N LEU A 432 -26.90 -21.20 14.71
CA LEU A 432 -25.70 -21.90 15.19
C LEU A 432 -26.03 -22.73 16.42
N GLN A 433 -25.92 -24.05 16.31
CA GLN A 433 -26.26 -24.99 17.37
C GLN A 433 -25.03 -25.71 17.90
N PHE A 434 -24.66 -25.45 19.14
CA PHE A 434 -23.55 -26.16 19.79
C PHE A 434 -23.95 -27.57 20.19
N VAL A 435 -23.17 -28.55 19.75
CA VAL A 435 -23.35 -29.99 20.00
C VAL A 435 -22.06 -30.62 20.52
N ASN A 436 -22.15 -31.87 21.01
CA ASN A 436 -20.97 -32.62 21.46
C ASN A 436 -20.38 -33.51 20.35
N ALA A 437 -21.15 -33.76 19.28
CA ALA A 437 -20.73 -34.47 18.08
C ALA A 437 -21.67 -34.05 16.93
N PHE A 438 -21.18 -33.94 15.71
CA PHE A 438 -22.03 -33.67 14.55
C PHE A 438 -23.00 -34.84 14.31
N THR A 439 -24.25 -34.50 14.03
CA THR A 439 -25.33 -35.46 13.76
C THR A 439 -25.85 -35.38 12.33
N GLY A 440 -25.28 -34.48 11.51
CA GLY A 440 -25.65 -34.29 10.11
C GLY A 440 -26.71 -33.20 9.91
N HIS A 441 -26.71 -32.17 10.77
CA HIS A 441 -27.56 -31.01 10.60
C HIS A 441 -26.69 -29.78 10.32
N ALA A 442 -27.05 -29.03 9.28
CA ALA A 442 -26.37 -27.77 8.98
C ALA A 442 -26.51 -26.78 10.14
N GLY A 443 -25.43 -26.08 10.46
CA GLY A 443 -25.36 -25.13 11.57
C GLY A 443 -24.95 -25.76 12.90
N GLU A 444 -24.67 -27.06 12.94
CA GLU A 444 -24.05 -27.67 14.11
C GLU A 444 -22.61 -27.20 14.27
N ALA A 445 -22.23 -26.91 15.52
CA ALA A 445 -20.89 -26.49 15.90
C ALA A 445 -20.33 -27.29 17.07
N LEU A 446 -19.05 -27.63 16.98
CA LEU A 446 -18.26 -28.21 18.07
C LEU A 446 -17.34 -27.14 18.62
N LEU A 447 -17.41 -26.91 19.92
CA LEU A 447 -16.48 -26.05 20.64
C LEU A 447 -15.71 -26.92 21.64
N THR A 448 -14.42 -27.11 21.40
CA THR A 448 -13.56 -27.97 22.22
C THR A 448 -12.42 -27.18 22.83
N TYR A 449 -11.87 -27.70 23.94
CA TYR A 449 -10.71 -27.13 24.60
C TYR A 449 -9.91 -28.21 25.31
N ASP A 450 -8.61 -28.28 25.01
CA ASP A 450 -7.64 -29.12 25.71
C ASP A 450 -6.80 -28.24 26.66
N GLN A 451 -7.01 -28.45 27.97
CA GLN A 451 -6.31 -27.74 29.02
C GLN A 451 -4.80 -28.04 29.07
N ALA A 452 -4.37 -29.22 28.64
CA ALA A 452 -2.95 -29.60 28.69
C ALA A 452 -2.12 -28.86 27.65
N THR A 453 -2.71 -28.60 26.46
CA THR A 453 -2.05 -27.86 25.38
C THR A 453 -2.46 -26.38 25.33
N ASN A 454 -3.45 -25.98 26.12
CA ASN A 454 -4.11 -24.66 26.03
C ASN A 454 -4.63 -24.37 24.61
N LEU A 455 -5.19 -25.38 23.94
CA LEU A 455 -5.71 -25.24 22.57
C LEU A 455 -7.22 -25.43 22.55
N GLY A 456 -7.93 -24.47 21.97
CA GLY A 456 -9.34 -24.56 21.65
C GLY A 456 -9.58 -24.75 20.16
N SER A 457 -10.79 -25.18 19.81
CA SER A 457 -11.24 -25.16 18.42
C SER A 457 -12.74 -24.92 18.32
N LEU A 458 -13.14 -24.19 17.27
CA LEU A 458 -14.51 -24.06 16.81
C LEU A 458 -14.61 -24.69 15.42
N SER A 459 -15.34 -25.79 15.32
CA SER A 459 -15.64 -26.47 14.06
C SER A 459 -17.12 -26.32 13.73
N ILE A 460 -17.47 -26.04 12.47
CA ILE A 460 -18.88 -25.88 12.05
C ILE A 460 -19.17 -26.75 10.82
N ASP A 461 -20.24 -27.54 10.88
CA ASP A 461 -20.83 -28.26 9.75
C ASP A 461 -21.87 -27.35 9.09
N PHE A 462 -21.51 -26.72 7.97
CA PHE A 462 -22.39 -25.82 7.25
C PHE A 462 -23.28 -26.57 6.25
N THR A 463 -22.88 -27.76 5.81
CA THR A 463 -23.56 -28.55 4.78
C THR A 463 -24.52 -29.59 5.32
N GLY A 464 -24.43 -29.94 6.61
CA GLY A 464 -25.21 -31.00 7.25
C GLY A 464 -24.73 -32.41 6.88
N ASN A 465 -23.45 -32.58 6.56
CA ASN A 465 -22.90 -33.88 6.14
C ASN A 465 -22.21 -34.64 7.30
N ALA A 466 -22.34 -34.14 8.52
CA ALA A 466 -21.68 -34.62 9.74
C ALA A 466 -20.14 -34.46 9.73
N SER A 467 -19.62 -33.51 8.95
CA SER A 467 -18.22 -33.11 8.92
C SER A 467 -18.09 -31.59 9.00
N ALA A 468 -17.02 -31.11 9.62
CA ALA A 468 -16.72 -29.68 9.63
C ALA A 468 -16.33 -29.20 8.23
N ASP A 469 -16.96 -28.11 7.80
CA ASP A 469 -16.61 -27.36 6.60
C ASP A 469 -15.71 -26.15 6.96
N PHE A 470 -15.88 -25.63 8.17
CA PHE A 470 -15.13 -24.52 8.74
C PHE A 470 -14.44 -24.94 10.04
N LEU A 471 -13.23 -24.42 10.26
CA LEU A 471 -12.46 -24.65 11.48
C LEU A 471 -11.60 -23.42 11.78
N VAL A 472 -11.75 -22.88 12.98
CA VAL A 472 -10.77 -21.97 13.58
C VAL A 472 -10.22 -22.59 14.85
N THR A 473 -8.91 -22.44 15.06
CA THR A 473 -8.23 -22.91 16.28
C THR A 473 -7.78 -21.72 17.13
N THR A 474 -7.73 -21.92 18.44
CA THR A 474 -7.34 -20.86 19.39
C THR A 474 -6.25 -21.37 20.32
N VAL A 475 -5.26 -20.54 20.63
CA VAL A 475 -4.47 -20.67 21.85
C VAL A 475 -5.21 -19.90 22.93
N GLY A 476 -5.68 -20.61 23.96
CA GLY A 476 -6.67 -20.11 24.89
C GLY A 476 -8.06 -20.71 24.63
N GLN A 477 -8.85 -20.80 25.68
CA GLN A 477 -10.21 -21.31 25.62
C GLN A 477 -11.13 -20.24 25.03
N ALA A 478 -12.03 -20.62 24.12
CA ALA A 478 -13.18 -19.80 23.71
C ALA A 478 -14.47 -20.34 24.34
N ALA A 479 -15.43 -19.46 24.62
CA ALA A 479 -16.77 -19.81 25.09
C ALA A 479 -17.83 -19.46 24.04
N VAL A 480 -19.03 -20.05 24.18
CA VAL A 480 -20.17 -19.73 23.30
C VAL A 480 -20.48 -18.23 23.26
N THR A 481 -20.29 -17.53 24.38
CA THR A 481 -20.50 -16.08 24.51
C THR A 481 -19.47 -15.22 23.77
N ASP A 482 -18.43 -15.86 23.22
CA ASP A 482 -17.39 -15.19 22.44
C ASP A 482 -17.64 -15.28 20.93
N ILE A 483 -18.64 -16.05 20.51
CA ILE A 483 -18.99 -16.25 19.11
C ILE A 483 -20.13 -15.31 18.72
N VAL A 484 -19.93 -14.53 17.67
CA VAL A 484 -20.91 -13.59 17.10
C VAL A 484 -21.43 -14.15 15.77
N VAL A 485 -22.75 -14.21 15.60
CA VAL A 485 -23.46 -14.65 14.38
C VAL A 485 -24.64 -13.76 14.02
#